data_AF-M0FBB6-F1
#
_entry.id   AF-M0FBB6-F1
#
_cell.length_a   1.000
_cell.length_b   1.000
_cell.length_c   1.000
_cell.angle_alpha   90.00
_cell.angle_beta   90.00
_cell.angle_gamma   90.00
#
_symmetry.space_group_name_H-M   'P 1'
#
loop_
_entity.id
_entity.type
_entity.pdbx_description
1 polymer ?
#
loop_
_entity_poly.entity_id
_entity_poly.type
_entity_poly.pdbx_seq_one_letter_code
_entity_poly.pdbx_strand_id
1 'polypeptide(L)' 'MDFSIQQGVLLVLGGFVPAAVFIADRAEVFVAITLVNVLLIWASLRIATGGSFPGVGGDADDPEHA' A
#
# COMPACT_ATOMS: atom_id res chain seq x y z
N MET A 1 -3.97 3.01 46.65
CA MET A 1 -3.66 1.88 45.77
C MET A 1 -2.23 2.07 45.32
N ASP A 2 -1.30 1.28 45.84
CA ASP A 2 0.09 1.32 45.37
C ASP A 2 0.13 0.61 44.02
N PHE A 3 -0.05 1.37 42.95
CA PHE A 3 -0.04 0.84 41.59
C PHE A 3 1.40 0.46 41.25
N SER A 4 1.68 -0.86 41.24
CA SER A 4 2.99 -1.34 40.82
C SER A 4 3.20 -1.00 39.35
N ILE A 5 4.40 -0.53 38.99
CA ILE A 5 4.83 -0.31 37.60
C ILE A 5 4.53 -1.56 36.76
N GLN A 6 4.70 -2.75 37.33
CA GLN A 6 4.44 -4.01 36.65
C GLN A 6 2.95 -4.20 36.31
N GLN A 7 2.04 -3.80 37.20
CA GLN A 7 0.60 -3.78 36.91
C GLN A 7 0.23 -2.70 35.89
N GLY A 8 0.88 -1.53 35.94
CA GLY A 8 0.73 -0.49 34.92
C GLY A 8 1.14 -0.98 33.53
N VAL A 9 2.27 -1.67 33.43
CA VAL A 9 2.76 -2.26 32.18
C VAL A 9 1.82 -3.35 31.68
N LEU A 10 1.37 -4.25 32.56
CA LEU A 10 0.40 -5.30 32.20
C LEU A 10 -0.95 -4.73 31.77
N LEU A 11 -1.40 -3.63 32.37
CA LEU A 11 -2.62 -2.93 31.98
C LEU A 11 -2.49 -2.33 30.57
N VAL A 12 -1.36 -1.68 30.28
CA VAL A 12 -1.08 -1.12 28.95
C VAL A 12 -0.98 -2.24 27.91
N LEU A 13 -0.22 -3.30 28.18
CA LEU A 13 -0.11 -4.46 27.29
C LEU A 13 -1.47 -5.14 27.07
N GLY A 14 -2.29 -5.25 28.11
CA GLY A 14 -3.62 -5.83 28.06
C GLY A 14 -4.56 -5.09 27.10
N GLY A 15 -4.41 -3.77 26.93
CA GLY A 15 -5.16 -2.98 25.94
C GLY A 15 -4.45 -2.87 24.59
N PHE A 16 -3.14 -2.69 24.59
CA PHE A 16 -2.34 -2.41 23.40
C PHE A 16 -2.23 -3.62 22.47
N VAL A 17 -1.99 -4.81 23.02
CA VAL A 17 -1.83 -6.02 22.19
C VAL A 17 -3.11 -6.36 21.42
N PRO A 18 -4.31 -6.40 22.03
CA PRO A 18 -5.56 -6.62 21.28
C PRO A 18 -5.83 -5.55 20.23
N ALA A 19 -5.55 -4.28 20.54
CA ALA A 19 -5.71 -3.18 19.58
C ALA A 19 -4.76 -3.33 18.38
N ALA A 20 -3.50 -3.69 18.63
CA ALA A 20 -2.51 -3.93 17.58
C ALA A 20 -2.93 -5.10 16.67
N VAL A 21 -3.43 -6.20 17.25
CA VAL A 21 -3.93 -7.36 16.48
C VAL A 21 -5.15 -6.96 15.62
N PHE A 22 -6.10 -6.21 16.19
CA PHE A 22 -7.28 -5.74 15.46
C PHE A 22 -6.92 -4.81 14.29
N ILE A 23 -5.94 -3.92 14.49
CA ILE A 23 -5.45 -3.03 13.42
C ILE A 23 -4.73 -3.85 12.34
N ALA A 24 -3.88 -4.80 12.72
CA ALA A 24 -3.16 -5.65 11.78
C ALA A 24 -4.12 -6.47 10.91
N ASP A 25 -5.19 -7.02 11.49
CA ASP A 25 -6.24 -7.74 10.77
C ASP A 25 -6.94 -6.85 9.72
N ARG A 26 -7.20 -5.58 10.05
CA ARG A 26 -7.81 -4.62 9.10
C ARG A 26 -6.81 -3.92 8.18
N ALA A 27 -5.51 -4.13 8.38
CA ALA A 27 -4.47 -3.48 7.58
C ALA A 27 -4.56 -3.87 6.10
N GLU A 28 -5.13 -5.04 5.79
CA GLU A 28 -5.34 -5.53 4.42
C GLU A 28 -5.98 -4.47 3.51
N VAL A 29 -7.05 -3.81 3.97
CA VAL A 29 -7.75 -2.80 3.17
C VAL A 29 -6.86 -1.57 2.91
N PHE A 30 -6.13 -1.11 3.92
CA PHE A 30 -5.24 0.05 3.78
C PHE A 30 -4.03 -0.28 2.90
N VAL A 31 -3.47 -1.48 3.02
CA VAL A 31 -2.39 -1.98 2.16
C VAL A 31 -2.86 -2.06 0.72
N ALA A 32 -4.06 -2.60 0.46
CA ALA A 32 -4.64 -2.67 -0.87
C ALA A 32 -4.84 -1.26 -1.48
N ILE A 33 -5.43 -0.32 -0.72
CA ILE A 33 -5.59 1.08 -1.15
C ILE A 33 -4.24 1.72 -1.45
N THR A 34 -3.23 1.47 -0.61
CA THR A 34 -1.88 2.01 -0.79
C THR A 34 -1.23 1.44 -2.05
N LEU A 35 -1.34 0.13 -2.28
CA LEU A 35 -0.85 -0.53 -3.49
C LEU A 35 -1.50 0.07 -4.74
N VAL A 36 -2.83 0.23 -4.74
CA VAL A 36 -3.56 0.86 -5.84
C VAL A 36 -3.05 2.27 -6.09
N ASN A 37 -2.86 3.09 -5.05
CA ASN A 37 -2.32 4.45 -5.21
C ASN A 37 -0.91 4.45 -5.82
N VAL A 38 -0.03 3.56 -5.33
CA VAL A 38 1.34 3.44 -5.87
C VAL A 38 1.31 3.05 -7.35
N LEU A 39 0.44 2.11 -7.74
CA LEU A 39 0.29 1.70 -9.14
C LEU A 39 -0.28 2.82 -10.02
N LEU A 40 -1.24 3.59 -9.51
CA LEU A 40 -1.79 4.75 -10.23
C LEU A 40 -0.74 5.85 -10.44
N ILE A 41 0.04 6.16 -9.40
CA ILE A 41 1.13 7.13 -9.49
C ILE A 41 2.19 6.64 -10.47
N TRP A 42 2.58 5.37 -10.40
CA TRP A 42 3.55 4.77 -11.31
C TRP A 42 3.05 4.84 -12.77
N ALA A 43 1.80 4.47 -13.03
CA ALA A 43 1.19 4.54 -14.35
C ALA A 43 1.13 5.99 -14.87
N SER A 44 0.73 6.94 -14.02
CA SER A 44 0.71 8.36 -14.35
C SER A 44 2.11 8.88 -14.72
N LEU A 45 3.13 8.55 -13.92
CA LEU A 45 4.53 8.91 -14.22
C LEU A 45 5.01 8.27 -15.52
N ARG A 46 4.67 7.00 -15.76
CA ARG A 46 5.06 6.28 -16.98
C ARG A 46 4.51 6.98 -18.23
N ILE A 47 3.23 7.36 -18.19
CA ILE A 47 2.58 8.13 -19.26
C ILE A 47 3.25 9.51 -19.41
N ALA A 48 3.45 10.23 -18.32
CA ALA A 48 4.02 11.57 -18.34
C ALA A 48 5.49 11.61 -18.83
N THR A 49 6.23 10.52 -18.66
CA THR A 49 7.64 10.40 -19.09
C THR A 49 7.79 9.80 -20.49
N GLY A 50 6.70 9.64 -21.26
CA GLY A 50 6.74 9.09 -22.62
C GLY A 50 7.04 7.59 -22.66
N GLY A 51 6.82 6.91 -21.54
CA GLY A 51 7.07 5.50 -21.40
C GLY A 51 5.93 4.63 -21.93
N SER A 52 6.20 3.74 -22.89
CA SER A 52 5.21 2.76 -23.34
C SER A 52 4.93 1.70 -22.28
N PHE A 53 3.69 1.22 -22.19
CA PHE A 53 3.38 0.01 -21.45
C PHE A 53 3.89 -1.20 -22.25
N PRO A 54 4.75 -2.07 -21.68
CA PRO A 54 5.10 -3.30 -22.36
C PRO A 54 3.83 -4.15 -22.49
N GLY A 55 3.30 -4.24 -23.72
CA GLY A 55 2.05 -4.95 -24.04
C GLY A 55 0.86 -4.09 -24.47
N VAL A 56 0.94 -2.75 -24.40
CA VAL A 56 -0.12 -1.84 -24.91
C VAL A 56 0.54 -0.77 -25.81
N GLY A 57 1.13 -1.20 -26.92
CA GLY A 57 1.83 -0.29 -27.84
C GLY A 57 2.74 -0.99 -28.85
N GLY A 58 2.25 -2.05 -29.48
CA GLY A 58 2.99 -2.74 -30.53
C GLY A 58 2.08 -3.10 -31.69
N ASP A 59 1.43 -2.10 -32.31
CA ASP A 59 0.96 -2.21 -33.71
C ASP A 59 0.47 -0.86 -34.31
N ALA A 60 1.11 0.27 -34.02
CA ALA A 60 0.61 1.58 -34.50
C ALA A 60 1.66 2.51 -35.13
N ASP A 61 2.85 2.00 -35.47
CA ASP A 61 3.90 2.82 -36.12
C ASP A 61 4.58 2.08 -37.30
N ASP A 62 3.81 1.66 -38.31
CA ASP A 62 4.37 1.54 -39.67
C ASP A 62 3.30 1.76 -40.77
N PRO A 63 2.99 3.01 -41.15
CA PRO A 63 2.39 3.29 -42.44
C PRO A 63 3.51 3.46 -43.48
N GLU A 64 3.49 2.61 -44.51
CA GLU A 64 4.26 2.74 -45.76
C GLU A 64 5.77 2.45 -45.71
N HIS A 65 6.14 1.23 -46.10
CA HIS A 65 7.31 1.00 -46.96
C HIS A 65 6.93 0.18 -48.21
N ALA A 66 6.79 0.94 -49.32
CA ALA A 66 7.00 0.65 -50.74
C ALA A 66 6.80 -0.78 -51.29
#